data_AF-A0A9P6TLE5-F1
#
_entry.id   AF-A0A9P6TLE5-F1
#
_cell.length_a   1.000
_cell.length_b   1.000
_cell.length_c   1.000
_cell.angle_alpha   90.00
_cell.angle_beta   90.00
_cell.angle_gamma   90.00
#
_symmetry.space_group_name_H-M   'P 1'
#
loop_
_entity.id
_entity.type
_entity.pdbx_description
1 polymer ?
#
loop_
_entity_poly.entity_id
_entity_poly.type
_entity_poly.pdbx_seq_one_letter_code
_entity_poly.pdbx_strand_id
1 'polypeptide(L)' 'AAAEEEEEDPYNARIEKTGCAQENEDLLLCYYDTRDWRLCKDEMLRFRKCFQRSLDNAGSKELIESEKIQQKTEK' A
#
# COMPACT_ATOMS: atom_id res chain seq x y z
N ALA A 1 28.68 -7.02 22.37
CA ALA A 1 27.39 -7.10 21.65
C ALA A 1 27.30 -5.84 20.83
N ALA A 2 27.59 -5.92 19.53
CA ALA A 2 27.35 -4.81 18.64
C ALA A 2 25.83 -4.74 18.48
N ALA A 3 25.22 -3.69 19.03
CA ALA A 3 23.94 -3.25 18.53
C ALA A 3 24.24 -2.79 17.10
N GLU A 4 23.99 -3.66 16.13
CA GLU A 4 23.76 -3.22 14.77
C GLU A 4 22.69 -2.13 14.90
N GLU A 5 23.03 -0.90 14.52
CA GLU A 5 22.02 0.13 14.30
C GLU A 5 21.05 -0.49 13.28
N GLU A 6 19.89 -0.93 13.74
CA GLU A 6 18.85 -1.50 12.88
C GLU A 6 18.42 -0.38 11.93
N GLU A 7 19.09 -0.29 10.77
CA GLU A 7 18.73 0.61 9.70
C GLU A 7 17.30 0.24 9.31
N GLU A 8 16.35 1.13 9.63
CA GLU A 8 14.95 0.94 9.29
C GLU A 8 14.87 0.63 7.79
N ASP A 9 14.33 -0.54 7.45
CA ASP A 9 14.25 -1.00 6.07
C ASP A 9 13.68 0.13 5.19
N PRO A 10 14.36 0.51 4.09
CA PRO A 10 14.00 1.69 3.34
C PRO A 10 12.61 1.59 2.71
N TYR A 11 12.07 0.39 2.51
CA TYR A 11 10.68 0.18 2.12
C TYR A 11 9.72 0.46 3.28
N ASN A 12 9.97 -0.08 4.47
CA ASN A 12 9.17 0.21 5.67
C ASN A 12 9.14 1.72 5.98
N ALA A 13 10.31 2.37 5.97
CA ALA A 13 10.41 3.81 6.19
C ALA A 13 9.61 4.65 5.18
N ARG A 14 9.46 4.18 3.93
CA ARG A 14 8.61 4.85 2.93
C ARG A 14 7.14 4.65 3.22
N ILE A 15 6.73 3.44 3.62
CA ILE A 15 5.35 3.13 3.97
C ILE A 15 4.91 3.93 5.21
N GLU A 16 5.74 4.03 6.25
CA GLU A 16 5.46 4.83 7.44
C GLU A 16 5.22 6.31 7.10
N LYS A 17 6.05 6.89 6.23
CA LYS A 17 5.89 8.28 5.75
C LYS A 17 4.57 8.54 5.04
N THR A 18 3.90 7.50 4.54
CA THR A 18 2.61 7.63 3.88
C THR A 18 1.43 7.78 4.85
N GLY A 19 1.60 7.37 6.10
CA GLY A 19 0.50 7.25 7.07
C GLY A 19 -0.46 6.09 6.79
N CYS A 20 -0.11 5.17 5.88
CA CYS A 20 -0.91 4.00 5.47
C CYS A 20 -0.27 2.66 5.88
N ALA A 21 0.55 2.67 6.94
CA ALA A 21 1.29 1.50 7.39
C ALA A 21 0.38 0.38 7.88
N GLN A 22 -0.71 0.71 8.59
CA GLN A 22 -1.68 -0.28 9.05
C GLN A 22 -2.34 -1.02 7.89
N GLU A 23 -2.83 -0.31 6.88
CA GLU A 23 -3.47 -0.95 5.73
C GLU A 23 -2.48 -1.79 4.91
N ASN A 24 -1.20 -1.41 4.89
CA ASN A 24 -0.14 -2.21 4.29
C ASN A 24 0.11 -3.50 5.11
N GLU A 25 0.16 -3.41 6.44
CA GLU A 25 0.33 -4.57 7.32
C GLU A 25 -0.84 -5.56 7.17
N ASP A 26 -2.08 -5.08 7.20
CA ASP A 26 -3.29 -5.89 6.99
C ASP A 26 -3.23 -6.66 5.66
N LEU A 27 -2.76 -5.99 4.60
CA LEU A 27 -2.59 -6.58 3.28
C LEU A 27 -1.50 -7.67 3.29
N LEU A 28 -0.35 -7.40 3.90
CA LEU A 28 0.75 -8.37 4.03
C LEU A 28 0.32 -9.59 4.87
N LEU A 29 -0.44 -9.39 5.94
CA LEU A 29 -0.99 -10.46 6.77
C LEU A 29 -1.95 -11.35 5.98
N CYS A 30 -2.87 -10.74 5.19
CA CYS A 30 -3.76 -11.52 4.34
C CYS A 30 -2.98 -12.40 3.34
N TYR A 31 -1.93 -11.86 2.71
CA TYR A 31 -1.10 -12.67 1.82
C TYR A 31 -0.27 -13.72 2.56
N TYR A 32 0.19 -13.43 3.77
CA TYR A 32 0.89 -14.41 4.59
C TYR A 32 0.00 -15.64 4.86
N ASP A 33 -1.28 -15.42 5.17
CA ASP A 33 -2.25 -16.47 5.46
C ASP A 33 -2.70 -17.21 4.20
N THR A 34 -3.03 -16.47 3.14
CA THR A 34 -3.65 -17.05 1.93
C THR A 34 -2.65 -17.48 0.86
N ARG A 35 -1.46 -16.85 0.84
CA ARG A 35 -0.47 -16.91 -0.24
C ARG A 35 -1.05 -16.55 -1.63
N ASP A 36 -2.16 -15.82 -1.67
CA ASP A 36 -2.84 -15.42 -2.90
C ASP A 36 -3.44 -14.01 -2.78
N TRP A 37 -2.78 -13.05 -3.44
CA TRP A 37 -3.22 -11.66 -3.48
C TRP A 37 -4.65 -11.46 -4.03
N ARG A 38 -5.15 -12.38 -4.86
CA ARG A 38 -6.50 -12.27 -5.43
C ARG A 38 -7.59 -12.45 -4.38
N LEU A 39 -7.27 -13.13 -3.27
CA LEU A 39 -8.18 -13.32 -2.14
C LEU A 39 -8.16 -12.12 -1.19
N CYS A 40 -7.14 -11.26 -1.26
CA CYS A 40 -6.95 -10.07 -0.42
C CYS A 40 -7.50 -8.79 -1.05
N LYS A 41 -8.59 -8.91 -1.83
CA LYS A 41 -9.13 -7.79 -2.62
C LYS A 41 -9.56 -6.63 -1.73
N ASP A 42 -10.14 -6.92 -0.57
CA ASP A 42 -10.64 -5.89 0.34
C ASP A 42 -9.49 -5.12 1.01
N GLU A 43 -8.44 -5.83 1.44
CA GLU A 43 -7.20 -5.26 1.97
C GLU A 43 -6.51 -4.39 0.91
N MET A 44 -6.41 -4.89 -0.33
CA MET A 44 -5.84 -4.15 -1.45
C MET A 44 -6.60 -2.84 -1.71
N LEU A 45 -7.93 -2.87 -1.65
CA LEU A 45 -8.77 -1.69 -1.82
C LEU A 45 -8.60 -0.69 -0.66
N ARG A 46 -8.49 -1.16 0.59
CA ARG A 46 -8.23 -0.30 1.76
C ARG A 46 -6.89 0.40 1.62
N PHE A 47 -5.83 -0.36 1.33
CA PHE A 47 -4.50 0.20 1.13
C PHE A 47 -4.48 1.20 -0.03
N ARG A 48 -5.04 0.85 -1.19
CA ARG A 48 -5.13 1.75 -2.35
C ARG A 48 -5.81 3.07 -2.00
N LYS A 49 -6.97 3.03 -1.33
CA LYS A 49 -7.70 4.24 -0.93
C LYS A 49 -6.91 5.11 0.03
N CYS A 50 -6.21 4.51 0.99
CA CYS A 50 -5.33 5.27 1.87
C CYS A 50 -4.18 5.91 1.06
N PHE A 51 -3.50 5.12 0.24
CA PHE A 51 -2.31 5.52 -0.50
C PHE A 51 -2.58 6.65 -1.50
N GLN A 52 -3.77 6.67 -2.12
CA GLN A 52 -4.20 7.75 -3.01
C GLN A 52 -4.41 9.11 -2.33
N ARG A 53 -4.63 9.15 -1.00
CA ARG A 53 -4.81 10.41 -0.25
C ARG A 53 -3.51 11.19 -0.09
N SER A 54 -2.36 10.53 -0.22
CA SER A 54 -1.06 11.19 -0.20
C SER A 54 -0.54 11.40 -1.61
N LEU A 55 -0.56 12.65 -2.07
CA LEU A 55 -0.12 13.02 -3.42
C LEU A 55 1.40 12.99 -3.59
N ASP A 56 2.16 13.04 -2.49
CA ASP A 56 3.62 13.15 -2.50
C ASP A 56 4.34 11.79 -2.49
N ASN A 57 3.58 10.69 -2.52
CA ASN A 57 4.13 9.34 -2.56
C ASN A 57 4.34 8.85 -4.00
N ALA A 58 5.37 8.01 -4.20
CA ALA A 58 5.62 7.36 -5.48
C ALA A 58 4.41 6.51 -5.90
N GLY A 59 3.87 6.73 -7.11
CA GLY A 59 2.74 5.99 -7.68
C GLY A 59 1.34 6.56 -7.39
N SER A 60 1.19 7.58 -6.54
CA SER A 60 -0.11 8.20 -6.22
C SER A 60 -0.82 8.74 -7.48
N LYS A 61 -0.07 9.42 -8.36
CA LYS A 61 -0.57 9.99 -9.62
C LYS A 61 -1.09 8.91 -10.58
N GLU A 62 -0.37 7.80 -10.70
CA GLU A 62 -0.74 6.67 -11.55
C GLU A 62 -1.98 5.94 -11.00
N LEU A 63 -2.07 5.80 -9.67
CA LEU A 63 -3.26 5.25 -9.00
C LEU A 63 -4.49 6.14 -9.21
N ILE A 64 -4.35 7.45 -9.11
CA ILE A 64 -5.47 8.39 -9.36
C ILE A 64 -5.90 8.32 -10.83
N GLU A 65 -4.96 8.28 -11.77
CA GLU A 65 -5.28 8.21 -13.21
C GLU A 65 -5.97 6.89 -13.58
N SER A 66 -5.48 5.75 -13.08
CA SER A 66 -6.13 4.45 -13.31
C SER A 66 -7.54 4.38 -12.75
N GLU A 67 -7.81 5.03 -11.60
CA GLU A 67 -9.16 5.10 -11.05
C GLU A 67 -10.11 5.93 -11.92
N LYS A 68 -9.63 7.08 -12.45
CA LYS A 68 -10.42 7.88 -13.41
C LYS A 68 -10.76 7.10 -14.67
N ILE A 69 -9.81 6.32 -15.20
CA ILE A 69 -10.03 5.47 -16.37
C ILE A 69 -11.11 4.44 -16.07
N GLN A 70 -11.02 3.75 -14.93
CA GLN A 70 -12.01 2.74 -14.53
C GLN A 70 -13.42 3.34 -14.42
N GLN A 71 -13.58 4.47 -13.74
CA GLN A 71 -14.86 5.17 -13.61
C GLN A 71 -15.44 5.62 -14.96
N LYS A 72 -14.58 5.91 -15.95
CA LYS A 72 -15.00 6.28 -17.31
C LYS A 72 -15.42 5.07 -18.13
N THR A 73 -14.83 3.90 -17.89
CA THR A 73 -15.19 2.65 -18.59
C THR A 73 -16.42 1.96 -18.02
N GLU A 74 -16.76 2.22 -16.75
CA GLU A 74 -17.92 1.66 -16.06
C GLU A 74 -19.20 2.53 -16.21
N LYS A 75 -19.09 3.68 -16.90
CA LYS A 75 -20.17 4.66 -17.13
C LYS A 75 -20.60 4.70 -18.59
#